data_AF-A0A5K1CV09-F1
#
_entry.id   AF-A0A5K1CV09-F1
#
_cell.length_a   1.000
_cell.length_b   1.000
_cell.length_c   1.000
_cell.angle_alpha   90.00
_cell.angle_beta   90.00
_cell.angle_gamma   90.00
#
_symmetry.space_group_name_H-M   'P 1'
#
loop_
_entity.id
_entity.type
_entity.pdbx_description
1 polymer ?
#
loop_
_entity_poly.entity_id
_entity_poly.type
_entity_poly.pdbx_seq_one_letter_code
_entity_poly.pdbx_strand_id
1 'polypeptide(L)' 'YFNDAQRQATKDAGIIAGLNVARIINEPTAAAIAYGLDKKGGEKNILVFDLGGGTFDVSILTIDNGVFEVLATNGDTHLG' A
#
# COMPACT_ATOMS: atom_id res chain seq x y z
N TYR A 1 -3.99 1.75 9.21
CA TYR A 1 -4.74 1.22 8.05
C TYR A 1 -6.08 1.92 7.84
N PHE A 2 -6.41 2.25 6.58
CA PHE A 2 -7.66 2.92 6.21
C PHE A 2 -8.87 1.99 6.33
N ASN A 3 -9.94 2.47 6.95
CA ASN A 3 -11.23 1.80 6.98
C ASN A 3 -12.05 2.09 5.70
N ASP A 4 -13.19 1.39 5.52
CA ASP A 4 -14.03 1.52 4.32
C ASP A 4 -14.54 2.95 4.09
N ALA A 5 -14.86 3.68 5.16
CA ALA A 5 -15.33 5.07 5.06
C ALA A 5 -14.21 6.00 4.57
N GLN A 6 -12.98 5.85 5.07
CA GLN A 6 -11.82 6.61 4.62
C GLN A 6 -11.49 6.27 3.16
N ARG A 7 -11.57 5.00 2.76
CA ARG A 7 -11.35 4.59 1.36
C ARG A 7 -12.40 5.18 0.41
N GLN A 8 -13.67 5.20 0.83
CA GLN A 8 -14.73 5.82 0.04
C GLN A 8 -14.53 7.32 -0.08
N ALA A 9 -14.19 8.01 1.01
CA ALA A 9 -13.89 9.44 0.98
C ALA A 9 -12.72 9.77 0.03
N THR A 10 -11.65 8.97 0.02
CA THR A 10 -10.54 9.12 -0.93
C THR A 10 -10.99 8.91 -2.38
N LYS A 11 -11.87 7.95 -2.63
CA LYS A 11 -12.43 7.71 -3.98
C LYS A 11 -13.30 8.89 -4.43
N ASP A 12 -14.15 9.40 -3.55
CA ASP A 12 -15.02 10.53 -3.82
C ASP A 12 -14.22 11.80 -4.13
N ALA A 13 -13.12 12.04 -3.40
CA ALA A 13 -12.19 13.13 -3.69
C ALA A 13 -11.63 13.05 -5.11
N GLY A 14 -11.26 11.85 -5.58
CA GLY A 14 -10.83 11.63 -6.96
C GLY A 14 -11.93 11.93 -7.99
N ILE A 15 -13.17 11.52 -7.71
CA ILE A 15 -14.33 11.79 -8.58
C ILE A 15 -14.63 13.30 -8.65
N ILE A 16 -14.58 14.00 -7.51
CA ILE A 16 -14.76 15.47 -7.44
C ILE A 16 -13.69 16.19 -8.26
N ALA A 17 -12.45 15.67 -8.29
CA ALA A 17 -11.38 16.16 -9.14
C ALA A 17 -11.54 15.80 -10.64
N GLY A 18 -12.62 15.12 -11.02
CA GLY A 18 -12.88 14.70 -12.40
C GLY A 18 -12.11 13.46 -12.84
N LEU A 19 -11.58 12.66 -11.90
CA LEU A 19 -10.83 11.44 -12.20
C LEU A 19 -11.73 10.20 -12.13
N ASN A 20 -11.53 9.28 -13.08
CA ASN A 20 -12.07 7.93 -12.95
C ASN A 20 -11.17 7.09 -12.03
N VAL A 21 -11.58 6.91 -10.78
CA VAL A 21 -10.83 6.12 -9.79
C VAL A 21 -11.04 4.62 -10.04
N ALA A 22 -10.19 4.04 -10.89
CA ALA A 22 -10.27 2.63 -11.29
C ALA A 22 -9.98 1.65 -10.13
N ARG A 23 -9.09 2.01 -9.20
CA ARG A 23 -8.74 1.19 -8.04
C ARG A 23 -8.11 2.05 -6.94
N ILE A 24 -8.43 1.72 -5.68
CA ILE A 24 -7.68 2.19 -4.52
C ILE A 24 -6.74 1.06 -4.09
N ILE A 25 -5.44 1.33 -4.02
CA ILE A 25 -4.42 0.39 -3.56
C ILE A 25 -3.82 0.89 -2.24
N ASN A 26 -3.37 -0.03 -1.39
CA ASN A 26 -2.70 0.34 -0.15
C ASN A 26 -1.26 0.77 -0.46
N GLU A 27 -0.76 1.76 0.28
CA GLU A 27 0.63 2.27 0.17
C GLU A 27 1.70 1.16 0.20
N PRO A 28 1.70 0.20 1.16
CA PRO A 28 2.72 -0.83 1.18
C PRO A 28 2.68 -1.75 -0.04
N THR A 29 1.50 -1.97 -0.62
CA THR A 29 1.35 -2.73 -1.87
C THR A 29 1.91 -1.95 -3.05
N ALA A 30 1.66 -0.65 -3.13
CA ALA A 30 2.23 0.21 -4.17
C ALA A 30 3.76 0.24 -4.10
N ALA A 31 4.33 0.39 -2.90
CA ALA A 31 5.77 0.36 -2.65
C ALA A 31 6.38 -0.99 -3.05
N ALA A 32 5.72 -2.10 -2.69
CA ALA A 32 6.17 -3.42 -3.07
C ALA A 32 6.14 -3.64 -4.59
N ILE A 33 5.08 -3.23 -5.29
CA ILE A 33 4.99 -3.31 -6.75
C ILE A 33 6.15 -2.54 -7.40
N ALA A 34 6.43 -1.32 -6.93
CA ALA A 34 7.54 -0.52 -7.43
C ALA A 34 8.89 -1.21 -7.21
N TYR A 35 9.10 -1.85 -6.04
CA TYR A 35 10.32 -2.60 -5.75
C TYR A 35 10.44 -3.88 -6.58
N GLY A 36 9.33 -4.62 -6.75
CA GLY A 36 9.28 -5.94 -7.36
C GLY A 36 9.24 -5.96 -8.89
N LEU A 37 8.93 -4.83 -9.54
CA LEU A 37 8.67 -4.75 -10.99
C LEU A 37 9.82 -5.33 -11.85
N ASP A 38 11.06 -5.08 -11.44
CA ASP A 38 12.27 -5.52 -12.17
C ASP A 38 13.01 -6.69 -11.49
N LYS A 39 12.51 -7.18 -10.36
CA LYS A 39 13.20 -8.20 -9.56
C LYS A 39 12.81 -9.59 -10.02
N LYS A 40 13.68 -10.20 -10.83
CA LYS A 40 13.61 -11.62 -11.19
C LYS A 40 14.29 -12.47 -10.11
N GLY A 41 13.64 -13.55 -9.66
CA GLY A 41 14.14 -14.46 -8.63
C GLY A 41 13.02 -15.25 -7.96
N GLY A 42 13.37 -16.16 -7.05
CA GLY A 42 12.39 -16.91 -6.24
C GLY A 42 11.71 -16.05 -5.17
N GLU A 43 10.89 -16.70 -4.36
CA GLU A 43 10.11 -16.09 -3.27
C GLU A 43 10.98 -15.20 -2.35
N LYS A 44 10.49 -13.99 -2.07
CA LYS A 44 11.15 -13.04 -1.17
C LYS A 44 10.17 -12.46 -0.16
N ASN A 45 10.62 -12.40 1.09
CA ASN A 45 9.95 -11.66 2.15
C ASN A 45 10.49 -10.23 2.18
N ILE A 46 9.60 -9.26 2.24
CA ILE A 46 9.90 -7.83 2.22
C ILE A 46 9.22 -7.16 3.41
N LEU A 47 9.97 -6.31 4.08
CA LEU A 47 9.43 -5.35 5.05
C LEU A 47 9.36 -3.99 4.36
N VAL A 48 8.15 -3.43 4.30
CA VAL A 48 7.91 -2.04 3.93
C VAL A 48 7.78 -1.23 5.20
N PHE A 49 8.60 -0.19 5.32
CA PHE A 49 8.57 0.79 6.39
C PHE A 49 8.19 2.14 5.80
N ASP A 50 7.05 2.67 6.22
CA ASP A 50 6.52 3.96 5.76
C ASP A 50 6.34 4.88 6.96
N LEU A 51 7.07 5.99 6.97
CA LEU A 51 6.97 7.04 7.99
C LEU A 51 6.78 8.36 7.25
N GLY A 52 5.52 8.72 7.03
CA GLY A 52 5.10 9.98 6.45
C GLY A 52 4.91 11.05 7.51
N GLY A 53 4.53 12.27 7.12
CA GLY A 53 4.39 13.40 8.06
C GLY A 53 3.15 13.38 8.97
N GLY A 54 2.39 12.28 8.99
CA GLY A 54 1.20 12.15 9.84
C GLY A 54 0.74 10.70 10.07
N THR A 55 1.34 9.74 9.38
CA THR A 55 1.06 8.31 9.54
C THR A 55 2.36 7.51 9.52
N PHE A 56 2.37 6.45 10.30
CA PHE A 56 3.42 5.45 10.34
C PHE A 56 2.80 4.08 10.04
N ASP A 57 3.31 3.36 9.05
CA ASP A 57 2.85 2.02 8.71
C ASP A 57 4.04 1.08 8.43
N VAL A 58 3.94 -0.15 8.91
CA VAL A 58 4.87 -1.25 8.63
C VAL A 58 4.11 -2.43 8.10
N SER A 59 4.58 -3.00 7.00
CA SER A 59 3.96 -4.18 6.39
C SER A 59 5.00 -5.22 6.01
N ILE A 60 4.65 -6.49 6.22
CA ILE A 60 5.41 -7.63 5.72
C ILE A 60 4.68 -8.18 4.51
N LEU A 61 5.39 -8.33 3.40
CA LEU A 61 4.89 -8.87 2.15
C LEU A 61 5.75 -10.02 1.66
N THR A 62 5.13 -10.94 0.92
CA THR A 62 5.85 -11.88 0.07
C THR A 62 5.70 -11.48 -1.39
N ILE A 63 6.78 -11.65 -2.16
CA ILE A 63 6.76 -11.56 -3.62
C ILE A 63 7.17 -12.91 -4.16
N ASP A 64 6.32 -13.49 -5.01
CA ASP A 64 6.68 -14.63 -5.84
C ASP A 64 6.15 -14.43 -7.27
N ASN A 65 7.04 -14.45 -8.26
CA ASN A 65 6.71 -14.33 -9.69
C ASN A 65 5.73 -13.20 -10.05
N GLY A 66 5.85 -12.04 -9.39
CA GLY A 66 4.98 -10.88 -9.62
C GLY A 66 3.63 -10.93 -8.90
N VAL A 67 3.38 -11.97 -8.11
CA VAL A 67 2.31 -12.02 -7.11
C VAL A 67 2.82 -11.38 -5.82
N PHE A 68 2.01 -10.46 -5.28
CA PHE A 68 2.32 -9.74 -4.04
C PHE A 68 1.24 -10.08 -3.02
N GLU A 69 1.64 -10.63 -1.88
CA GLU A 69 0.74 -10.93 -0.77
C GLU A 69 1.18 -10.17 0.48
N VAL A 70 0.23 -9.52 1.15
CA VAL A 70 0.47 -8.86 2.44
C VAL A 70 0.24 -9.89 3.54
N LEU A 71 1.29 -10.26 4.26
CA LEU A 71 1.20 -11.21 5.37
C LEU A 71 0.71 -10.54 6.65
N ALA A 72 1.22 -9.33 6.93
CA ALA A 72 0.89 -8.59 8.13
C ALA A 72 1.07 -7.08 7.88
N THR A 73 0.27 -6.29 8.59
CA THR A 73 0.38 -4.84 8.56
C THR A 73 0.02 -4.26 9.93
N ASN A 74 0.74 -3.24 10.36
CA ASN A 74 0.48 -2.50 11.60
C ASN A 74 0.99 -1.06 11.44
N GLY A 75 0.53 -0.14 12.29
CA GLY A 75 0.88 1.27 12.19
C GLY A 75 0.13 2.15 13.17
N ASP A 76 0.44 3.45 13.12
CA ASP A 76 -0.23 4.51 13.86
C ASP A 76 -0.63 5.63 12.89
N THR A 77 -1.93 5.94 12.84
CA THR A 77 -2.49 6.96 11.94
C THR A 77 -2.33 8.40 12.46
N HIS A 78 -1.63 8.58 13.59
CA HIS A 78 -1.40 9.89 14.22
C HIS A 78 0.07 10.11 14.62
N LEU A 79 1.00 9.42 13.95
CA LEU A 79 2.45 9.52 14.17
C LEU A 79 3.14 9.81 12.83
N GLY A 80 4.01 10.82 12.77
CA GLY A 80 4.77 11.17 11.57
C GLY A 80 5.92 12.13 11.81
#